data_AF-A0A519X3R2-F1
#
_entry.id   AF-A0A519X3R2-F1
#
_cell.length_a   1.000
_cell.length_b   1.000
_cell.length_c   1.000
_cell.angle_alpha   90.00
_cell.angle_beta   90.00
_cell.angle_gamma   90.00
#
_symmetry.space_group_name_H-M   'P 1'
#
loop_
_entity.id
_entity.type
_entity.pdbx_description
1 polymer ?
#
loop_
_entity_poly.entity_id
_entity_poly.type
_entity_poly.pdbx_seq_one_letter_code
_entity_poly.pdbx_strand_id
1 'polypeptide(L)'
;MNHSEWRGLFSALLGILNLGLSFILFRNRKADKNVLYLLIGITLTFISVTAPIQLNGNNITVFWASEAVVLYWLYLKSRIKLTRLTSLIIWALMIISLIMDWENVYGSDQVLHVVLNKGFITSLFSSIATYVLGMLLNKDENAQPYLSLPKQFFGMSAVFLLFIGGLLEINHQVSHQAHLNSTYLTFYVAMFVLLLDSLSGKVKSIKLSWQLKLALFVIPIAMYFSAYPYFSYTQRAILEDKSLSAGHAIAQYLGALTIGFIFVKLIAVCRMNLKEGSLTASIWLICISVVLFLSLQFNLFNNAVFSSTGNSIDRLQQVYGKTGLPVLWGLLSFGMMWIGMRFKNRTLRIVSLSLFTLTLIKLFLFDIKNIPAAGKIAAFFSLGILLLIVSFMYQKVKKIIIADEEIGKK
;
A
#
# COMPACT_ATOMS: atom_id res chain seq x y z
N MET A 1 -16.98 -17.79 -42.57
CA MET A 1 -18.01 -17.07 -41.80
C MET A 1 -18.03 -17.64 -40.39
N ASN A 2 -17.62 -16.87 -39.40
CA ASN A 2 -17.41 -17.34 -38.02
C ASN A 2 -18.75 -17.56 -37.30
N HIS A 3 -19.19 -18.81 -37.18
CA HIS A 3 -20.36 -19.21 -36.37
C HIS A 3 -20.05 -19.22 -34.86
N SER A 4 -19.17 -18.35 -34.34
CA SER A 4 -18.88 -18.27 -32.91
C SER A 4 -20.07 -17.70 -32.13
N GLU A 5 -20.81 -16.76 -32.72
CA GLU A 5 -21.92 -16.03 -32.06
C GLU A 5 -23.11 -16.91 -31.66
N TRP A 6 -23.29 -18.08 -32.30
CA TRP A 6 -24.43 -18.97 -32.04
C TRP A 6 -24.12 -20.07 -31.02
N ARG A 7 -22.85 -20.28 -30.68
CA ARG A 7 -22.43 -21.38 -29.79
C ARG A 7 -22.91 -21.16 -28.36
N GLY A 8 -22.83 -19.93 -27.86
CA GLY A 8 -23.29 -19.61 -26.52
C GLY A 8 -24.81 -19.63 -26.44
N LEU A 9 -25.50 -19.08 -27.46
CA LEU A 9 -26.95 -19.15 -27.57
C LEU A 9 -27.45 -20.60 -27.62
N PHE A 10 -26.75 -21.50 -28.33
CA PHE A 10 -27.03 -22.93 -28.33
C PHE A 10 -26.87 -23.56 -26.93
N SER A 11 -25.77 -23.25 -26.22
CA SER A 11 -25.55 -23.70 -24.84
C SER A 11 -26.67 -23.22 -23.90
N ALA A 12 -27.07 -21.96 -24.01
CA ALA A 12 -28.15 -21.37 -23.22
C ALA A 12 -29.49 -22.08 -23.49
N LEU A 13 -29.78 -22.34 -24.77
CA LEU A 13 -31.02 -23.01 -25.19
C LEU A 13 -31.07 -24.46 -24.69
N LEU A 14 -29.93 -25.17 -24.70
CA LEU A 14 -29.80 -26.48 -24.05
C LEU A 14 -30.06 -26.40 -22.54
N GLY A 15 -29.55 -25.35 -21.88
CA GLY A 15 -29.83 -25.09 -20.47
C GLY A 15 -31.32 -24.90 -20.20
N ILE A 16 -32.00 -24.05 -20.98
CA ILE A 16 -33.45 -23.80 -20.87
C ILE A 16 -34.25 -25.09 -21.10
N LEU A 17 -33.88 -25.88 -22.10
CA LEU A 17 -34.55 -27.15 -22.40
C LEU A 17 -34.43 -28.13 -21.23
N ASN A 18 -33.23 -28.29 -20.66
CA ASN A 18 -33.01 -29.12 -19.48
C ASN A 18 -33.78 -28.61 -18.25
N LEU A 19 -33.89 -27.28 -18.09
CA LEU A 19 -34.70 -26.67 -17.03
C LEU A 19 -36.19 -27.01 -17.20
N GLY A 20 -36.70 -26.92 -18.42
CA GLY A 20 -38.08 -27.32 -18.77
C GLY A 20 -38.36 -28.80 -18.47
N LEU A 21 -37.44 -29.69 -18.87
CA LEU A 21 -37.54 -31.13 -18.56
C LEU A 21 -37.50 -31.39 -17.05
N SER A 22 -36.60 -30.72 -16.33
CA SER A 22 -36.51 -30.82 -14.87
C SER A 22 -37.82 -30.38 -14.20
N PHE A 23 -38.43 -29.29 -14.67
CA PHE A 23 -39.71 -28.80 -14.15
C PHE A 23 -40.87 -29.78 -14.38
N ILE A 24 -40.95 -30.39 -15.57
CA ILE A 24 -41.97 -31.39 -15.89
C ILE A 24 -41.81 -32.63 -15.01
N LEU A 25 -40.58 -33.12 -14.83
CA LEU A 25 -40.27 -34.27 -13.98
C LEU A 25 -40.57 -33.99 -12.51
N PHE A 26 -40.26 -32.78 -12.03
CA PHE A 26 -40.61 -32.34 -10.68
C PHE A 26 -42.12 -32.34 -10.44
N ARG A 27 -42.91 -31.88 -11.42
CA ARG A 27 -44.37 -31.83 -11.33
C ARG A 27 -45.00 -33.23 -11.32
N ASN A 28 -44.39 -34.21 -11.99
CA ASN A 28 -44.95 -35.55 -12.13
C ASN A 28 -44.78 -36.47 -10.90
N ARG A 29 -44.11 -36.04 -9.81
CA ARG A 29 -43.91 -36.71 -8.50
C ARG A 29 -43.42 -38.18 -8.47
N LYS A 30 -43.37 -38.88 -9.61
CA LYS A 30 -42.91 -40.28 -9.77
C LYS A 30 -41.46 -40.39 -10.25
N ALA A 31 -40.81 -39.27 -10.55
CA ALA A 31 -39.44 -39.25 -11.05
C ALA A 31 -38.44 -39.55 -9.93
N ASP A 32 -37.40 -40.33 -10.23
CA ASP A 32 -36.29 -40.56 -9.32
C ASP A 32 -35.60 -39.22 -8.98
N LYS A 33 -35.35 -39.01 -7.68
CA LYS A 33 -34.69 -37.80 -7.17
C LYS A 33 -33.29 -37.65 -7.76
N ASN A 34 -32.59 -38.75 -8.04
CA ASN A 34 -31.26 -38.70 -8.65
C ASN A 34 -31.29 -38.13 -10.07
N VAL A 35 -32.31 -38.49 -10.87
CA VAL A 35 -32.50 -37.95 -12.22
C VAL A 35 -32.81 -36.46 -12.17
N LEU A 36 -33.65 -36.03 -11.22
CA LEU A 36 -33.94 -34.62 -11.02
C LEU A 36 -32.69 -33.81 -10.67
N TYR A 37 -31.86 -34.29 -9.73
CA TYR A 37 -30.62 -33.61 -9.35
C TYR A 37 -29.60 -33.57 -10.49
N LEU A 38 -29.51 -34.63 -11.29
CA LEU A 38 -28.66 -34.69 -12.47
C LEU A 38 -29.08 -33.63 -13.51
N LEU A 39 -30.37 -33.52 -13.82
CA LEU A 39 -30.90 -32.51 -14.75
C LEU A 39 -30.66 -31.08 -14.26
N ILE A 40 -30.82 -30.82 -12.95
CA ILE A 40 -30.51 -29.50 -12.37
C ILE A 40 -29.01 -29.20 -12.50
N GLY A 41 -28.15 -30.17 -12.21
CA GLY A 41 -26.70 -30.05 -12.38
C GLY A 41 -26.31 -29.71 -13.82
N ILE A 42 -26.87 -30.46 -14.79
CA ILE A 42 -26.64 -30.24 -16.22
C ILE A 42 -27.13 -28.85 -16.66
N THR A 43 -28.32 -28.45 -16.22
CA THR A 43 -28.88 -27.11 -16.49
C THR A 43 -27.92 -26.03 -15.99
N LEU A 44 -27.44 -26.15 -14.75
CA LEU A 44 -26.52 -25.20 -14.14
C LEU A 44 -25.20 -25.13 -14.93
N THR A 45 -24.67 -26.27 -15.36
CA THR A 45 -23.43 -26.30 -16.16
C THR A 45 -23.60 -25.61 -17.51
N PHE A 46 -24.70 -25.86 -18.24
CA PHE A 46 -24.93 -25.23 -19.54
C PHE A 46 -25.14 -23.72 -19.42
N ILE A 47 -25.85 -23.27 -18.39
CA ILE A 47 -26.03 -21.85 -18.12
C ILE A 47 -24.68 -21.19 -17.78
N SER A 48 -23.88 -21.79 -16.90
CA SER A 48 -22.58 -21.21 -16.50
C SER A 48 -21.56 -21.20 -17.64
N VAL A 49 -21.52 -22.25 -18.46
CA VAL A 49 -20.63 -22.37 -19.63
C VAL A 49 -21.07 -21.48 -20.80
N THR A 50 -22.33 -21.03 -20.83
CA THR A 50 -22.80 -20.06 -21.83
C THR A 50 -21.96 -18.78 -21.82
N ALA A 51 -21.62 -18.26 -20.65
CA ALA A 51 -20.89 -17.01 -20.51
C ALA A 51 -19.50 -17.03 -21.17
N PRO A 52 -18.57 -17.96 -20.85
CA PRO A 52 -17.28 -18.02 -21.52
C PRO A 52 -17.37 -18.36 -23.02
N ILE A 53 -18.48 -18.93 -23.49
CA ILE A 53 -18.69 -19.20 -24.92
C ILE A 53 -19.21 -17.98 -25.67
N GLN A 54 -20.08 -17.16 -25.05
CA GLN A 54 -20.74 -16.03 -25.71
C GLN A 54 -20.05 -14.69 -25.48
N LEU A 55 -19.55 -14.47 -24.27
CA LEU A 55 -18.95 -13.21 -23.85
C LEU A 55 -17.45 -13.21 -24.18
N ASN A 56 -16.89 -12.02 -24.37
CA ASN A 56 -15.48 -11.84 -24.69
C ASN A 56 -14.77 -11.08 -23.55
N GLY A 57 -13.58 -11.57 -23.18
CA GLY A 57 -12.67 -10.94 -22.21
C GLY A 57 -13.35 -10.59 -20.88
N ASN A 58 -13.17 -9.34 -20.46
CA ASN A 58 -13.67 -8.72 -19.24
C ASN A 58 -15.14 -9.04 -18.86
N ASN A 59 -16.02 -9.22 -19.85
CA ASN A 59 -17.43 -9.51 -19.60
C ASN A 59 -17.64 -10.90 -18.98
N ILE A 60 -16.75 -11.88 -19.28
CA ILE A 60 -16.78 -13.22 -18.68
C ILE A 60 -16.55 -13.10 -17.17
N THR A 61 -15.55 -12.33 -16.76
CA THR A 61 -15.19 -12.11 -15.36
C THR A 61 -16.32 -11.44 -14.57
N VAL A 62 -16.97 -10.42 -15.14
CA VAL A 62 -18.14 -9.76 -14.53
C VAL A 62 -19.31 -10.72 -14.38
N PHE A 63 -19.53 -11.59 -15.37
CA PHE A 63 -20.57 -12.62 -15.29
C PHE A 63 -20.28 -13.62 -14.18
N TRP A 64 -19.09 -14.22 -14.12
CA TRP A 64 -18.72 -15.14 -13.05
C TRP A 64 -18.73 -14.50 -11.66
N ALA A 65 -18.31 -13.24 -11.55
CA ALA A 65 -18.42 -12.47 -10.30
C ALA A 65 -19.89 -12.36 -9.83
N SER A 66 -20.81 -12.07 -10.75
CA SER A 66 -22.25 -11.98 -10.47
C SER A 66 -22.85 -13.35 -10.14
N GLU A 67 -22.52 -14.36 -10.93
CA GLU A 67 -23.00 -15.74 -10.77
C GLU A 67 -22.57 -16.32 -9.43
N ALA A 68 -21.31 -16.12 -9.02
CA ALA A 68 -20.82 -16.57 -7.72
C ALA A 68 -21.65 -16.00 -6.55
N VAL A 69 -21.97 -14.71 -6.58
CA VAL A 69 -22.80 -14.04 -5.57
C VAL A 69 -24.23 -14.58 -5.58
N VAL A 70 -24.84 -14.69 -6.76
CA VAL A 70 -26.22 -15.17 -6.92
C VAL A 70 -26.36 -16.63 -6.47
N LEU A 71 -25.43 -17.50 -6.86
CA LEU A 71 -25.45 -18.91 -6.45
C LEU A 71 -25.27 -19.07 -4.93
N TYR A 72 -24.44 -18.25 -4.30
CA TYR A 72 -24.32 -18.27 -2.85
C TYR A 72 -25.59 -17.77 -2.16
N TRP A 73 -26.21 -16.71 -2.69
CA TRP A 73 -27.49 -16.23 -2.20
C TRP A 73 -28.60 -17.28 -2.34
N LEU A 74 -28.64 -18.00 -3.47
CA LEU A 74 -29.54 -19.13 -3.69
C LEU A 74 -29.26 -20.26 -2.70
N TYR A 75 -27.99 -20.55 -2.40
CA TYR A 75 -27.62 -21.52 -1.36
C TYR A 75 -28.21 -21.16 0.01
N LEU A 76 -28.18 -19.88 0.42
CA LEU A 76 -28.76 -19.47 1.70
C LEU A 76 -30.28 -19.78 1.78
N LYS A 77 -30.98 -19.78 0.65
CA LYS A 77 -32.40 -20.11 0.55
C LYS A 77 -32.66 -21.62 0.41
N SER A 78 -31.93 -22.30 -0.46
CA SER A 78 -32.17 -23.70 -0.83
C SER A 78 -31.49 -24.70 0.12
N ARG A 79 -30.41 -24.27 0.80
CA ARG A 79 -29.53 -25.09 1.66
C ARG A 79 -28.88 -26.29 0.95
N ILE A 80 -28.84 -26.29 -0.38
CA ILE A 80 -28.21 -27.35 -1.17
C ILE A 80 -26.68 -27.21 -1.09
N LYS A 81 -25.98 -28.21 -0.54
CA LYS A 81 -24.50 -28.15 -0.38
C LYS A 81 -23.76 -27.94 -1.71
N LEU A 82 -24.27 -28.51 -2.80
CA LEU A 82 -23.67 -28.38 -4.13
C LEU A 82 -23.62 -26.92 -4.60
N THR A 83 -24.69 -26.14 -4.41
CA THR A 83 -24.74 -24.74 -4.87
C THR A 83 -23.74 -23.84 -4.13
N ARG A 84 -23.46 -24.16 -2.85
CA ARG A 84 -22.39 -23.50 -2.09
C ARG A 84 -21.02 -23.78 -2.71
N LEU A 85 -20.73 -25.05 -2.99
CA LEU A 85 -19.43 -25.45 -3.56
C LEU A 85 -19.25 -24.82 -4.95
N THR A 86 -20.27 -24.88 -5.80
CA THR A 86 -20.24 -24.30 -7.14
C THR A 86 -19.99 -22.79 -7.11
N SER A 87 -20.64 -22.06 -6.20
CA SER A 87 -20.38 -20.62 -6.01
C SER A 87 -18.90 -20.33 -5.69
N LEU A 88 -18.28 -21.10 -4.79
CA LEU A 88 -16.87 -20.91 -4.42
C LEU A 88 -15.91 -21.28 -5.57
N ILE A 89 -16.25 -22.31 -6.35
CA ILE A 89 -15.49 -22.69 -7.56
C ILE A 89 -15.56 -21.57 -8.60
N ILE A 90 -16.75 -21.03 -8.87
CA ILE A 90 -16.92 -19.94 -9.85
C ILE A 90 -16.21 -18.67 -9.36
N TRP A 91 -16.22 -18.39 -8.06
CA TRP A 91 -15.42 -17.29 -7.50
C TRP A 91 -13.92 -17.48 -7.74
N ALA A 92 -13.39 -18.71 -7.60
CA ALA A 92 -11.98 -18.99 -7.90
C ALA A 92 -11.68 -18.84 -9.41
N LEU A 93 -12.57 -19.32 -10.28
CA LEU A 93 -12.46 -19.13 -11.73
C LEU A 93 -12.50 -17.64 -12.12
N MET A 94 -13.33 -16.85 -11.45
CA MET A 94 -13.38 -15.40 -11.62
C MET A 94 -12.05 -14.73 -11.30
N ILE A 95 -11.35 -15.14 -10.23
CA ILE A 95 -10.03 -14.59 -9.91
C ILE A 95 -9.02 -14.92 -11.02
N ILE A 96 -9.00 -16.15 -11.52
CA ILE A 96 -8.12 -16.56 -12.62
C ILE A 96 -8.41 -15.73 -13.87
N SER A 97 -9.70 -15.59 -14.21
CA SER A 97 -10.15 -14.76 -15.34
C SER A 97 -9.73 -13.30 -15.20
N LEU A 98 -9.84 -12.73 -14.00
CA LEU A 98 -9.43 -11.35 -13.73
C LEU A 98 -7.92 -11.14 -13.92
N ILE A 99 -7.09 -12.12 -13.54
CA ILE A 99 -5.64 -12.07 -13.76
C ILE A 99 -5.33 -12.06 -15.26
N MET A 100 -6.03 -12.91 -16.04
CA MET A 100 -5.89 -12.91 -17.50
C MET A 100 -6.37 -11.60 -18.13
N ASP A 101 -7.46 -11.02 -17.63
CA ASP A 101 -7.95 -9.72 -18.10
C ASP A 101 -6.94 -8.59 -17.83
N TRP A 102 -6.27 -8.62 -16.68
CA TRP A 102 -5.21 -7.66 -16.36
C TRP A 102 -4.06 -7.72 -17.35
N GLU A 103 -3.58 -8.92 -17.67
CA GLU A 103 -2.52 -9.12 -18.66
C GLU A 103 -2.96 -8.63 -20.05
N ASN A 104 -4.18 -8.94 -20.47
CA ASN A 104 -4.70 -8.53 -21.78
C ASN A 104 -4.89 -7.01 -21.90
N VAL A 105 -5.38 -6.35 -20.84
CA VAL A 105 -5.68 -4.90 -20.88
C VAL A 105 -4.41 -4.08 -20.68
N TYR A 106 -3.64 -4.37 -19.62
CA TYR A 106 -2.48 -3.57 -19.22
C TYR A 106 -1.15 -4.07 -19.81
N GLY A 107 -1.14 -5.22 -20.48
CA GLY A 107 0.00 -5.68 -21.26
C GLY A 107 0.08 -5.07 -22.67
N SER A 108 -0.91 -4.27 -23.08
CA SER A 108 -0.96 -3.63 -24.39
C SER A 108 -0.60 -2.15 -24.29
N ASP A 109 0.18 -1.60 -25.23
CA ASP A 109 0.58 -0.17 -25.26
C ASP A 109 -0.55 0.79 -25.69
N GLN A 110 -1.81 0.41 -25.53
CA GLN A 110 -2.94 1.24 -25.91
C GLN A 110 -3.19 2.34 -24.87
N VAL A 111 -3.49 3.55 -25.36
CA VAL A 111 -3.92 4.67 -24.51
C VAL A 111 -5.32 4.37 -23.99
N LEU A 112 -5.43 4.16 -22.67
CA LEU A 112 -6.69 3.85 -22.00
C LEU A 112 -7.23 5.09 -21.28
N HIS A 113 -8.56 5.21 -21.21
CA HIS A 113 -9.19 6.23 -20.36
C HIS A 113 -8.80 6.04 -18.90
N VAL A 114 -8.42 7.14 -18.25
CA VAL A 114 -8.05 7.17 -16.83
C VAL A 114 -9.24 6.72 -15.98
N VAL A 115 -9.05 5.64 -15.21
CA VAL A 115 -10.04 5.03 -14.29
C VAL A 115 -11.26 4.39 -14.97
N LEU A 116 -11.72 4.87 -16.13
CA LEU A 116 -12.90 4.36 -16.85
C LEU A 116 -12.57 3.32 -17.94
N ASN A 117 -11.46 2.60 -17.81
CA ASN A 117 -11.16 1.48 -18.70
C ASN A 117 -11.74 0.16 -18.21
N LYS A 118 -11.78 -0.81 -19.12
CA LYS A 118 -12.36 -2.14 -18.88
C LYS A 118 -11.64 -2.87 -17.74
N GLY A 119 -10.31 -2.77 -17.64
CA GLY A 119 -9.51 -3.44 -16.62
C GLY A 119 -9.80 -2.94 -15.20
N PHE A 120 -9.86 -1.63 -15.01
CA PHE A 120 -10.17 -1.04 -13.70
C PHE A 120 -11.63 -1.33 -13.28
N ILE A 121 -12.58 -1.18 -14.20
CA ILE A 121 -14.00 -1.45 -13.92
C ILE A 121 -14.22 -2.93 -13.54
N THR A 122 -13.59 -3.88 -14.24
CA THR A 122 -13.71 -5.30 -13.85
C THR A 122 -13.06 -5.61 -12.52
N SER A 123 -11.93 -4.96 -12.20
CA SER A 123 -11.27 -5.10 -10.89
C SER A 123 -12.16 -4.59 -9.76
N LEU A 124 -12.76 -3.40 -9.95
CA LEU A 124 -13.68 -2.81 -8.99
C LEU A 124 -14.92 -3.68 -8.80
N PHE A 125 -15.54 -4.14 -9.89
CA PHE A 125 -16.71 -5.01 -9.84
C PHE A 125 -16.41 -6.34 -9.13
N SER A 126 -15.28 -6.97 -9.47
CA SER A 126 -14.85 -8.24 -8.87
C SER A 126 -14.53 -8.09 -7.38
N SER A 127 -13.94 -6.96 -6.98
CA SER A 127 -13.72 -6.61 -5.57
C SER A 127 -15.06 -6.48 -4.82
N ILE A 128 -16.02 -5.72 -5.36
CA ILE A 128 -17.35 -5.55 -4.75
C ILE A 128 -18.07 -6.89 -4.65
N ALA A 129 -18.08 -7.68 -5.73
CA ALA A 129 -18.71 -9.01 -5.74
C ALA A 129 -18.08 -9.95 -4.71
N THR A 130 -16.74 -9.94 -4.57
CA THR A 130 -16.03 -10.73 -3.55
C THR A 130 -16.40 -10.28 -2.13
N TYR A 131 -16.54 -8.97 -1.90
CA TYR A 131 -16.96 -8.45 -0.61
C TYR A 131 -18.40 -8.83 -0.27
N VAL A 132 -19.33 -8.71 -1.23
CA VAL A 132 -20.73 -9.12 -1.08
C VAL A 132 -20.84 -10.62 -0.84
N LEU A 133 -20.07 -11.43 -1.56
CA LEU A 133 -19.97 -12.87 -1.32
C LEU A 133 -19.54 -13.14 0.13
N GLY A 134 -18.51 -12.44 0.63
CA GLY A 134 -18.09 -12.51 2.03
C GLY A 134 -19.18 -12.12 3.03
N MET A 135 -19.99 -11.10 2.72
CA MET A 135 -21.15 -10.73 3.56
C MET A 135 -22.21 -11.84 3.60
N LEU A 136 -22.46 -12.51 2.48
CA LEU A 136 -23.41 -13.63 2.42
C LEU A 136 -22.88 -14.86 3.17
N LEU A 137 -21.59 -15.18 3.04
CA LEU A 137 -20.95 -16.26 3.82
C LEU A 137 -21.06 -16.03 5.32
N ASN A 138 -20.89 -14.79 5.77
CA ASN A 138 -21.00 -14.45 7.18
C ASN A 138 -22.43 -14.59 7.76
N LYS A 139 -23.46 -14.69 6.90
CA LYS A 139 -24.85 -14.99 7.31
C LYS A 139 -25.13 -16.49 7.42
N ASP A 140 -24.21 -17.36 6.99
CA ASP A 140 -24.41 -18.81 7.03
C ASP A 140 -24.07 -19.38 8.42
N GLU A 141 -25.09 -19.46 9.30
CA GLU A 141 -24.94 -19.98 10.68
C GLU A 141 -24.63 -21.49 10.75
N ASN A 142 -24.95 -22.25 9.70
CA ASN A 142 -24.79 -23.71 9.65
C ASN A 142 -23.55 -24.15 8.86
N ALA A 143 -22.57 -23.27 8.68
CA ALA A 143 -21.37 -23.58 7.92
C ALA A 143 -20.63 -24.77 8.54
N GLN A 144 -20.56 -25.90 7.80
CA GLN A 144 -19.86 -27.07 8.27
C GLN A 144 -18.35 -26.78 8.45
N PRO A 145 -17.71 -27.32 9.49
CA PRO A 145 -16.35 -26.93 9.92
C PRO A 145 -15.24 -27.27 8.91
N TYR A 146 -15.48 -28.19 7.96
CA TYR A 146 -14.44 -28.65 7.03
C TYR A 146 -13.97 -27.60 6.01
N LEU A 147 -14.70 -26.51 5.81
CA LEU A 147 -14.32 -25.42 4.89
C LEU A 147 -14.53 -24.03 5.53
N SER A 148 -14.20 -23.90 6.82
CA SER A 148 -14.32 -22.63 7.55
C SER A 148 -13.17 -21.69 7.20
N LEU A 149 -13.32 -20.92 6.13
CA LEU A 149 -12.42 -19.79 5.87
C LEU A 149 -12.61 -18.72 6.96
N PRO A 150 -11.54 -18.03 7.38
CA PRO A 150 -11.65 -16.93 8.33
C PRO A 150 -12.67 -15.90 7.86
N LYS A 151 -13.51 -15.36 8.77
CA LYS A 151 -14.54 -14.36 8.43
C LYS A 151 -14.01 -13.12 7.71
N GLN A 152 -12.72 -12.85 7.83
CA GLN A 152 -12.01 -11.73 7.20
C GLN A 152 -11.46 -12.04 5.80
N PHE A 153 -11.40 -13.31 5.40
CA PHE A 153 -10.73 -13.74 4.17
C PHE A 153 -11.28 -13.05 2.93
N PHE A 154 -12.60 -13.08 2.74
CA PHE A 154 -13.26 -12.44 1.59
C PHE A 154 -13.21 -10.91 1.65
N GLY A 155 -13.25 -10.33 2.85
CA GLY A 155 -13.08 -8.88 3.01
C GLY A 155 -11.67 -8.43 2.61
N MET A 156 -10.65 -9.19 3.02
CA MET A 156 -9.26 -8.90 2.71
C MET A 156 -8.94 -9.17 1.22
N SER A 157 -9.48 -10.24 0.64
CA SER A 157 -9.30 -10.52 -0.78
C SER A 157 -9.96 -9.46 -1.66
N ALA A 158 -11.16 -8.98 -1.30
CA ALA A 158 -11.79 -7.85 -1.98
C ALA A 158 -10.91 -6.59 -1.97
N VAL A 159 -10.35 -6.23 -0.81
CA VAL A 159 -9.41 -5.11 -0.68
C VAL A 159 -8.16 -5.33 -1.52
N PHE A 160 -7.61 -6.54 -1.52
CA PHE A 160 -6.43 -6.90 -2.31
C PHE A 160 -6.69 -6.78 -3.81
N LEU A 161 -7.84 -7.25 -4.30
CA LEU A 161 -8.22 -7.11 -5.72
C LEU A 161 -8.35 -5.63 -6.12
N LEU A 162 -8.95 -4.80 -5.26
CA LEU A 162 -9.04 -3.36 -5.50
C LEU A 162 -7.66 -2.70 -5.51
N PHE A 163 -6.78 -3.10 -4.59
CA PHE A 163 -5.42 -2.60 -4.51
C PHE A 163 -4.64 -2.89 -5.79
N ILE A 164 -4.64 -4.15 -6.27
CA ILE A 164 -3.92 -4.55 -7.48
C ILE A 164 -4.53 -3.87 -8.71
N GLY A 165 -5.86 -3.81 -8.83
CA GLY A 165 -6.51 -3.13 -9.94
C GLY A 165 -6.13 -1.65 -10.07
N GLY A 166 -6.08 -0.92 -8.96
CA GLY A 166 -5.62 0.47 -8.96
C GLY A 166 -4.10 0.61 -9.16
N LEU A 167 -3.31 -0.35 -8.68
CA LEU A 167 -1.86 -0.37 -8.89
C LEU A 167 -1.53 -0.51 -10.37
N LEU A 168 -2.16 -1.47 -11.05
CA LEU A 168 -1.97 -1.73 -12.47
C LEU A 168 -2.44 -0.55 -13.32
N GLU A 169 -3.58 0.07 -12.97
CA GLU A 169 -4.07 1.26 -13.65
C GLU A 169 -3.07 2.42 -13.59
N ILE A 170 -2.59 2.76 -12.40
CA ILE A 170 -1.63 3.85 -12.22
C ILE A 170 -0.32 3.53 -12.94
N ASN A 171 0.13 2.29 -12.83
CA ASN A 171 1.32 1.82 -13.54
C ASN A 171 1.18 2.02 -15.05
N HIS A 172 0.05 1.62 -15.64
CA HIS A 172 -0.20 1.73 -17.08
C HIS A 172 -0.25 3.19 -17.57
N GLN A 173 -0.95 4.05 -16.84
CA GLN A 173 -1.13 5.45 -17.21
C GLN A 173 0.19 6.23 -17.17
N VAL A 174 1.12 5.82 -16.32
CA VAL A 174 2.34 6.57 -16.03
C VAL A 174 3.60 5.89 -16.59
N SER A 175 3.55 4.59 -16.93
CA SER A 175 4.69 3.82 -17.45
C SER A 175 5.26 4.38 -18.77
N HIS A 176 4.41 4.99 -19.58
CA HIS A 176 4.77 5.57 -20.87
C HIS A 176 5.73 6.76 -20.75
N GLN A 177 5.74 7.45 -19.61
CA GLN A 177 6.65 8.56 -19.33
C GLN A 177 7.74 8.11 -18.36
N ALA A 178 8.99 8.19 -18.83
CA ALA A 178 10.14 7.59 -18.16
C ALA A 178 10.19 7.93 -16.66
N HIS A 179 10.23 6.87 -15.83
CA HIS A 179 10.45 6.89 -14.39
C HIS A 179 9.40 7.60 -13.51
N LEU A 180 8.35 8.21 -14.08
CA LEU A 180 7.26 8.80 -13.28
C LEU A 180 6.52 7.74 -12.46
N ASN A 181 6.48 6.51 -12.96
CA ASN A 181 5.77 5.39 -12.35
C ASN A 181 6.15 5.19 -10.87
N SER A 182 7.43 5.27 -10.54
CA SER A 182 7.91 5.12 -9.15
C SER A 182 7.34 6.19 -8.20
N THR A 183 7.12 7.41 -8.68
CA THR A 183 6.54 8.52 -7.91
C THR A 183 5.06 8.26 -7.60
N TYR A 184 4.28 7.96 -8.62
CA TYR A 184 2.84 7.76 -8.48
C TYR A 184 2.50 6.47 -7.74
N LEU A 185 3.24 5.38 -7.98
CA LEU A 185 3.05 4.13 -7.25
C LEU A 185 3.39 4.26 -5.77
N THR A 186 4.49 4.94 -5.43
CA THR A 186 4.84 5.15 -4.01
C THR A 186 3.74 5.94 -3.29
N PHE A 187 3.23 6.99 -3.93
CA PHE A 187 2.11 7.77 -3.38
C PHE A 187 0.83 6.95 -3.28
N TYR A 188 0.48 6.17 -4.30
CA TYR A 188 -0.69 5.31 -4.30
C TYR A 188 -0.65 4.28 -3.17
N VAL A 189 0.46 3.55 -3.03
CA VAL A 189 0.61 2.54 -1.98
C VAL A 189 0.51 3.19 -0.59
N ALA A 190 1.18 4.33 -0.38
CA ALA A 190 1.11 5.06 0.87
C ALA A 190 -0.34 5.50 1.21
N MET A 191 -1.04 6.09 0.25
CA MET A 191 -2.43 6.51 0.42
C MET A 191 -3.37 5.33 0.67
N PHE A 192 -3.21 4.25 -0.10
CA PHE A 192 -4.04 3.06 0.05
C PHE A 192 -3.88 2.43 1.43
N VAL A 193 -2.64 2.34 1.94
CA VAL A 193 -2.36 1.84 3.30
C VAL A 193 -3.02 2.71 4.38
N LEU A 194 -2.97 4.04 4.26
CA LEU A 194 -3.62 4.96 5.21
C LEU A 194 -5.15 4.87 5.17
N LEU A 195 -5.72 4.73 3.97
CA LEU A 195 -7.16 4.50 3.78
C LEU A 195 -7.57 3.16 4.38
N LEU A 196 -6.79 2.11 4.14
CA LEU A 196 -7.05 0.78 4.69
C LEU A 196 -6.97 0.77 6.22
N ASP A 197 -5.97 1.42 6.84
CA ASP A 197 -5.90 1.58 8.30
C ASP A 197 -7.16 2.27 8.83
N SER A 198 -7.60 3.34 8.17
CA SER A 198 -8.79 4.12 8.56
C SER A 198 -10.09 3.33 8.43
N LEU A 199 -10.22 2.51 7.37
CA LEU A 199 -11.37 1.64 7.13
C LEU A 199 -11.37 0.40 8.04
N SER A 200 -10.19 -0.09 8.43
CA SER A 200 -10.04 -1.28 9.28
C SER A 200 -10.71 -1.12 10.66
N GLY A 201 -10.80 0.12 11.16
CA GLY A 201 -11.50 0.44 12.40
C GLY A 201 -13.03 0.48 12.26
N LYS A 202 -13.54 0.69 11.04
CA LYS A 202 -14.98 0.84 10.75
C LYS A 202 -15.63 -0.45 10.26
N VAL A 203 -14.89 -1.30 9.56
CA VAL A 203 -15.43 -2.51 8.91
C VAL A 203 -14.85 -3.78 9.54
N LYS A 204 -15.67 -4.54 10.27
CA LYS A 204 -15.24 -5.77 10.97
C LYS A 204 -14.57 -6.81 10.05
N SER A 205 -15.02 -6.91 8.80
CA SER A 205 -14.48 -7.86 7.82
C SER A 205 -13.07 -7.51 7.32
N ILE A 206 -12.60 -6.29 7.59
CA ILE A 206 -11.29 -5.76 7.14
C ILE A 206 -10.45 -5.36 8.37
N LYS A 207 -10.75 -5.92 9.55
CA LYS A 207 -10.03 -5.60 10.78
C LYS A 207 -8.60 -6.12 10.69
N LEU A 208 -7.63 -5.21 10.72
CA LEU A 208 -6.20 -5.53 10.70
C LEU A 208 -5.67 -5.83 12.09
N SER A 209 -4.86 -6.89 12.21
CA SER A 209 -4.03 -7.12 13.39
C SER A 209 -2.89 -6.09 13.45
N TRP A 210 -2.34 -5.85 14.65
CA TRP A 210 -1.24 -4.90 14.79
C TRP A 210 0.02 -5.33 14.03
N GLN A 211 0.29 -6.64 13.91
CA GLN A 211 1.43 -7.14 13.11
C GLN A 211 1.26 -6.80 11.62
N LEU A 212 0.04 -6.98 11.09
CA LEU A 212 -0.26 -6.61 9.69
C LEU A 212 -0.14 -5.10 9.49
N LYS A 213 -0.60 -4.27 10.44
CA LYS A 213 -0.42 -2.81 10.37
C LYS A 213 1.06 -2.42 10.32
N LEU A 214 1.90 -3.04 11.15
CA LEU A 214 3.35 -2.80 11.12
C LEU A 214 3.93 -3.13 9.74
N ALA A 215 3.63 -4.32 9.20
CA ALA A 215 4.11 -4.73 7.88
C ALA A 215 3.64 -3.75 6.79
N LEU A 216 2.35 -3.39 6.80
CA LEU A 216 1.75 -2.47 5.82
C LEU A 216 2.34 -1.06 5.89
N PHE A 217 2.76 -0.56 7.06
CA PHE A 217 3.41 0.75 7.17
C PHE A 217 4.88 0.73 6.75
N VAL A 218 5.58 -0.38 6.93
CA VAL A 218 7.00 -0.51 6.52
C VAL A 218 7.14 -0.58 4.99
N ILE A 219 6.22 -1.24 4.29
CA ILE A 219 6.24 -1.38 2.82
C ILE A 219 6.38 -0.02 2.08
N PRO A 220 5.48 0.97 2.25
CA PRO A 220 5.58 2.24 1.54
C PRO A 220 6.83 3.04 1.93
N ILE A 221 7.33 2.91 3.17
CA ILE A 221 8.59 3.53 3.59
C ILE A 221 9.76 2.91 2.81
N ALA A 222 9.82 1.59 2.73
CA ALA A 222 10.86 0.88 1.97
C ALA A 222 10.79 1.22 0.48
N MET A 223 9.59 1.23 -0.10
CA MET A 223 9.35 1.64 -1.49
C MET A 223 9.80 3.07 -1.75
N TYR A 224 9.54 4.00 -0.81
CA TYR A 224 10.00 5.38 -0.92
C TYR A 224 11.53 5.47 -1.00
N PHE A 225 12.25 4.73 -0.17
CA PHE A 225 13.72 4.72 -0.22
C PHE A 225 14.26 4.09 -1.50
N SER A 226 13.68 2.98 -1.96
CA SER A 226 14.07 2.37 -3.23
C SER A 226 13.74 3.25 -4.44
N ALA A 227 12.71 4.09 -4.33
CA ALA A 227 12.27 4.98 -5.39
C ALA A 227 13.07 6.29 -5.48
N TYR A 228 13.91 6.61 -4.49
CA TYR A 228 14.65 7.88 -4.43
C TYR A 228 15.49 8.22 -5.68
N PRO A 229 16.25 7.28 -6.30
CA PRO A 229 17.00 7.59 -7.51
C PRO A 229 16.10 8.09 -8.65
N TYR A 230 14.89 7.53 -8.77
CA TYR A 230 13.91 7.95 -9.77
C TYR A 230 13.34 9.33 -9.45
N PHE A 231 13.12 9.66 -8.17
CA PHE A 231 12.72 11.01 -7.76
C PHE A 231 13.76 12.06 -8.15
N SER A 232 15.04 11.74 -7.95
CA SER A 232 16.13 12.63 -8.38
C SER A 232 16.18 12.79 -9.90
N TYR A 233 15.93 11.72 -10.65
CA TYR A 233 15.87 11.77 -12.12
C TYR A 233 14.70 12.63 -12.60
N THR A 234 13.49 12.38 -12.11
CA THR A 234 12.29 13.18 -12.45
C THR A 234 12.50 14.65 -12.11
N GLN A 235 13.13 14.96 -10.98
CA GLN A 235 13.43 16.34 -10.61
C GLN A 235 14.41 17.03 -11.59
N ARG A 236 15.46 16.33 -12.05
CA ARG A 236 16.38 16.86 -13.07
C ARG A 236 15.66 17.11 -14.39
N ALA A 237 14.82 16.16 -14.81
CA ALA A 237 14.00 16.30 -16.01
C ALA A 237 13.02 17.49 -15.96
N ILE A 238 12.53 17.85 -14.77
CA ILE A 238 11.67 19.03 -14.56
C ILE A 238 12.48 20.33 -14.54
N LEU A 239 13.58 20.37 -13.79
CA LEU A 239 14.31 21.61 -13.48
C LEU A 239 15.37 21.99 -14.53
N GLU A 240 16.14 21.02 -15.03
CA GLU A 240 17.23 21.23 -15.98
C GLU A 240 16.77 20.98 -17.42
N ASP A 241 16.23 19.79 -17.70
CA ASP A 241 15.87 19.40 -19.07
C ASP A 241 14.57 20.04 -19.57
N LYS A 242 13.71 20.49 -18.62
CA LYS A 242 12.36 21.02 -18.88
C LYS A 242 11.48 20.10 -19.74
N SER A 243 11.76 18.80 -19.72
CA SER A 243 11.05 17.78 -20.50
C SER A 243 9.73 17.35 -19.84
N LEU A 244 9.60 17.56 -18.53
CA LEU A 244 8.44 17.20 -17.74
C LEU A 244 7.78 18.42 -17.10
N SER A 245 6.45 18.38 -17.00
CA SER A 245 5.67 19.45 -16.33
C SER A 245 5.96 19.52 -14.83
N ALA A 246 6.02 20.74 -14.30
CA ALA A 246 6.16 21.01 -12.86
C ALA A 246 5.04 20.40 -12.01
N GLY A 247 3.89 20.04 -12.59
CA GLY A 247 2.80 19.35 -11.88
C GLY A 247 3.22 18.03 -11.23
N HIS A 248 4.18 17.31 -11.82
CA HIS A 248 4.68 16.03 -11.27
C HIS A 248 5.46 16.22 -9.96
N ALA A 249 6.07 17.40 -9.76
CA ALA A 249 6.76 17.72 -8.51
C ALA A 249 5.76 17.80 -7.34
N ILE A 250 4.53 18.27 -7.58
CA ILE A 250 3.48 18.33 -6.55
C ILE A 250 3.15 16.91 -6.07
N ALA A 251 3.00 15.96 -6.99
CA ALA A 251 2.73 14.56 -6.65
C ALA A 251 3.84 13.97 -5.78
N GLN A 252 5.11 14.30 -6.05
CA GLN A 252 6.24 13.87 -5.25
C GLN A 252 6.22 14.43 -3.82
N TYR A 253 5.90 15.73 -3.64
CA TYR A 253 5.77 16.33 -2.32
C TYR A 253 4.55 15.84 -1.55
N LEU A 254 3.42 15.59 -2.24
CA LEU A 254 2.25 14.94 -1.63
C LEU A 254 2.59 13.51 -1.17
N GLY A 255 3.31 12.75 -2.00
CA GLY A 255 3.90 11.46 -1.64
C GLY A 255 4.73 11.55 -0.36
N ALA A 256 5.64 12.52 -0.29
CA ALA A 256 6.46 12.78 0.90
C ALA A 256 5.61 13.00 2.17
N LEU A 257 4.59 13.85 2.09
CA LEU A 257 3.72 14.15 3.22
C LEU A 257 2.99 12.90 3.71
N THR A 258 2.50 12.05 2.80
CA THR A 258 1.86 10.79 3.19
C THR A 258 2.81 9.83 3.89
N ILE A 259 4.06 9.73 3.44
CA ILE A 259 5.10 8.95 4.13
C ILE A 259 5.37 9.52 5.54
N GLY A 260 5.38 10.84 5.68
CA GLY A 260 5.45 11.51 6.99
C GLY A 260 4.32 11.08 7.95
N PHE A 261 3.08 11.03 7.47
CA PHE A 261 1.94 10.53 8.24
C PHE A 261 2.08 9.04 8.59
N ILE A 262 2.62 8.23 7.67
CA ILE A 262 2.86 6.80 7.92
C ILE A 262 3.90 6.60 9.04
N PHE A 263 4.95 7.43 9.12
CA PHE A 263 5.88 7.39 10.25
C PHE A 263 5.17 7.63 11.58
N VAL A 264 4.26 8.61 11.66
CA VAL A 264 3.48 8.87 12.89
C VAL A 264 2.64 7.66 13.28
N LYS A 265 1.96 7.04 12.31
CA LYS A 265 1.16 5.83 12.53
C LYS A 265 2.02 4.63 12.96
N LEU A 266 3.19 4.45 12.33
CA LEU A 266 4.15 3.40 12.68
C LEU A 266 4.65 3.56 14.12
N ILE A 267 5.02 4.78 14.52
CA ILE A 267 5.43 5.09 15.90
C ILE A 267 4.32 4.74 16.90
N ALA A 268 3.07 5.10 16.58
CA ALA A 268 1.92 4.82 17.45
C ALA A 268 1.71 3.30 17.63
N VAL A 269 1.75 2.51 16.54
CA VAL A 269 1.57 1.05 16.62
C VAL A 269 2.71 0.39 17.39
N CYS A 270 3.96 0.79 17.15
CA CYS A 270 5.12 0.29 17.89
C CYS A 270 5.00 0.56 19.39
N ARG A 271 4.66 1.80 19.78
CA ARG A 271 4.54 2.19 21.19
C ARG A 271 3.43 1.43 21.93
N MET A 272 2.33 1.12 21.26
CA MET A 272 1.18 0.45 21.89
C MET A 272 1.37 -1.07 22.05
N ASN A 273 2.13 -1.73 21.17
CA ASN A 273 2.12 -3.19 21.08
C ASN A 273 3.48 -3.86 21.33
N LEU A 274 4.61 -3.15 21.22
CA LEU A 274 5.94 -3.75 21.39
C LEU A 274 6.38 -3.74 22.86
N LYS A 275 7.03 -4.83 23.27
CA LYS A 275 7.74 -4.93 24.56
C LYS A 275 8.98 -4.04 24.57
N GLU A 276 9.48 -3.67 25.75
CA GLU A 276 10.59 -2.71 25.92
C GLU A 276 11.85 -3.00 25.07
N GLY A 277 12.28 -4.27 25.00
CA GLY A 277 13.44 -4.68 24.20
C GLY A 277 13.25 -4.42 22.70
N SER A 278 12.16 -4.95 22.12
CA SER A 278 11.82 -4.74 20.70
C SER A 278 11.51 -3.28 20.39
N LEU A 279 10.85 -2.57 21.32
CA LEU A 279 10.55 -1.15 21.19
C LEU A 279 11.82 -0.30 21.08
N THR A 280 12.85 -0.62 21.87
CA THR A 280 14.14 0.06 21.81
C THR A 280 14.77 -0.06 20.43
N ALA A 281 14.82 -1.27 19.86
CA ALA A 281 15.33 -1.49 18.51
C ALA A 281 14.48 -0.77 17.45
N SER A 282 13.15 -0.79 17.57
CA SER A 282 12.26 -0.08 16.65
C SER A 282 12.44 1.44 16.71
N ILE A 283 12.69 2.03 17.89
CA ILE A 283 12.99 3.47 18.01
C ILE A 283 14.25 3.82 17.23
N TRP A 284 15.32 3.04 17.38
CA TRP A 284 16.56 3.23 16.61
C TRP A 284 16.31 3.20 15.11
N LEU A 285 15.65 2.13 14.62
CA LEU A 285 15.35 1.97 13.20
C LEU A 285 14.48 3.11 12.66
N ILE A 286 13.41 3.47 13.37
CA ILE A 286 12.51 4.56 12.95
C ILE A 286 13.25 5.89 12.92
N CYS A 287 14.05 6.22 13.94
CA CYS A 287 14.82 7.46 13.96
C CYS A 287 15.82 7.53 12.80
N ILE A 288 16.54 6.45 12.52
CA ILE A 288 17.47 6.37 11.38
C ILE A 288 16.69 6.60 10.07
N SER A 289 15.57 5.90 9.88
CA SER A 289 14.73 6.07 8.69
C SER A 289 14.18 7.50 8.58
N VAL A 290 13.73 8.13 9.67
CA VAL A 290 13.22 9.51 9.65
C VAL A 290 14.34 10.51 9.29
N VAL A 291 15.54 10.33 9.84
CA VAL A 291 16.70 11.19 9.53
C VAL A 291 17.08 11.06 8.05
N LEU A 292 17.14 9.83 7.53
CA LEU A 292 17.38 9.58 6.11
C LEU A 292 16.29 10.20 5.25
N PHE A 293 15.01 9.95 5.57
CA PHE A 293 13.86 10.50 4.84
C PHE A 293 13.92 12.04 4.77
N LEU A 294 14.11 12.72 5.90
CA LEU A 294 14.20 14.18 5.95
C LEU A 294 15.44 14.71 5.21
N SER A 295 16.54 13.96 5.22
CA SER A 295 17.76 14.29 4.47
C SER A 295 17.54 14.18 2.95
N LEU A 296 16.79 13.18 2.49
CA LEU A 296 16.43 13.04 1.07
C LEU A 296 15.44 14.12 0.65
N GLN A 297 14.43 14.41 1.48
CA GLN A 297 13.45 15.47 1.21
C GLN A 297 14.06 16.85 1.16
N PHE A 298 14.95 17.17 2.10
CA PHE A 298 15.61 18.46 2.11
C PHE A 298 16.56 18.64 0.92
N ASN A 299 17.20 17.57 0.43
CA ASN A 299 17.97 17.61 -0.82
C ASN A 299 17.07 18.02 -2.00
N LEU A 300 15.94 17.32 -2.18
CA LEU A 300 14.99 17.62 -3.24
C LEU A 300 14.43 19.03 -3.12
N PHE A 301 14.10 19.49 -1.90
CA PHE A 301 13.65 20.86 -1.67
C PHE A 301 14.72 21.90 -2.02
N ASN A 302 15.97 21.68 -1.59
CA ASN A 302 17.10 22.56 -1.91
C ASN A 302 17.30 22.70 -3.42
N ASN A 303 17.22 21.59 -4.17
CA ASN A 303 17.35 21.63 -5.62
C ASN A 303 16.19 22.41 -6.26
N ALA A 304 14.95 22.23 -5.80
CA ALA A 304 13.79 22.93 -6.33
C ALA A 304 13.84 24.45 -6.09
N VAL A 305 14.40 24.90 -4.97
CA VAL A 305 14.45 26.33 -4.60
C VAL A 305 15.63 27.06 -5.25
N PHE A 306 16.81 26.42 -5.32
CA PHE A 306 18.05 27.09 -5.72
C PHE A 306 18.55 26.76 -7.13
N SER A 307 17.88 25.84 -7.84
CA SER A 307 18.19 25.55 -9.24
C SER A 307 17.89 26.77 -10.11
N SER A 308 18.87 27.18 -10.90
CA SER A 308 18.78 28.27 -11.86
C SER A 308 19.77 28.03 -12.99
N THR A 309 19.68 28.81 -14.08
CA THR A 309 20.60 28.71 -15.22
C THR A 309 22.08 28.84 -14.86
N GLY A 310 22.43 29.43 -13.70
CA GLY A 310 23.80 29.53 -13.20
C GLY A 310 24.18 28.50 -12.12
N ASN A 311 23.22 27.73 -11.59
CA ASN A 311 23.42 26.77 -10.50
C ASN A 311 22.93 25.38 -10.91
N SER A 312 23.83 24.54 -11.43
CA SER A 312 23.52 23.14 -11.73
C SER A 312 23.20 22.32 -10.47
N ILE A 313 22.37 21.29 -10.62
CA ILE A 313 21.97 20.41 -9.52
C ILE A 313 23.19 19.73 -8.90
N ASP A 314 24.20 19.37 -9.69
CA ASP A 314 25.42 18.75 -9.18
C ASP A 314 26.18 19.68 -8.20
N ARG A 315 26.26 20.98 -8.51
CA ARG A 315 26.86 21.97 -7.60
C ARG A 315 26.04 22.11 -6.32
N LEU A 316 24.71 22.15 -6.43
CA LEU A 316 23.82 22.21 -5.27
C LEU A 316 23.95 20.98 -4.37
N GLN A 317 24.08 19.79 -4.95
CA GLN A 317 24.29 18.54 -4.21
C GLN A 317 25.64 18.53 -3.47
N GLN A 318 26.70 19.09 -4.07
CA GLN A 318 27.98 19.24 -3.38
C GLN A 318 27.90 20.18 -2.17
N VAL A 319 27.25 21.34 -2.33
CA VAL A 319 27.03 22.32 -1.25
C VAL A 319 26.16 21.70 -0.15
N TYR A 320 25.08 21.01 -0.55
CA TYR A 320 24.21 20.31 0.37
C TYR A 320 24.95 19.25 1.17
N GLY A 321 25.77 18.41 0.52
CA GLY A 321 26.52 17.35 1.19
C GLY A 321 27.52 17.84 2.24
N LYS A 322 28.19 18.98 1.97
CA LYS A 322 29.23 19.55 2.84
C LYS A 322 28.68 20.46 3.94
N THR A 323 27.61 21.21 3.67
CA THR A 323 27.11 22.24 4.59
C THR A 323 25.67 21.99 5.01
N GLY A 324 24.77 21.65 4.08
CA GLY A 324 23.36 21.45 4.39
C GLY A 324 23.10 20.22 5.27
N LEU A 325 23.74 19.10 4.98
CA LEU A 325 23.51 17.82 5.66
C LEU A 325 23.94 17.84 7.15
N PRO A 326 25.15 18.35 7.52
CA PRO A 326 25.52 18.46 8.94
C PRO A 326 24.60 19.39 9.73
N VAL A 327 24.20 20.52 9.14
CA VAL A 327 23.25 21.46 9.77
C VAL A 327 21.90 20.79 10.01
N LEU A 328 21.37 20.09 9.00
CA LEU A 328 20.11 19.35 9.12
C LEU A 328 20.19 18.27 10.21
N TRP A 329 21.23 17.43 10.20
CA TRP A 329 21.40 16.39 11.22
C TRP A 329 21.58 16.97 12.63
N GLY A 330 22.26 18.11 12.77
CA GLY A 330 22.37 18.84 14.04
C GLY A 330 21.01 19.31 14.56
N LEU A 331 20.19 19.91 13.68
CA LEU A 331 18.82 20.32 14.02
C LEU A 331 17.93 19.12 14.38
N LEU A 332 18.02 18.02 13.63
CA LEU A 332 17.27 16.79 13.91
C LEU A 332 17.69 16.14 15.23
N SER A 333 18.99 16.11 15.52
CA SER A 333 19.51 15.64 16.80
C SER A 333 18.96 16.49 17.95
N PHE A 334 19.03 17.82 17.84
CA PHE A 334 18.48 18.73 18.84
C PHE A 334 16.97 18.50 19.05
N GLY A 335 16.19 18.38 17.96
CA GLY A 335 14.77 18.10 18.02
C GLY A 335 14.44 16.76 18.69
N MET A 336 15.17 15.70 18.32
CA MET A 336 15.02 14.38 18.96
C MET A 336 15.40 14.40 20.44
N MET A 337 16.47 15.12 20.82
CA MET A 337 16.85 15.30 22.21
C MET A 337 15.75 16.01 22.99
N TRP A 338 15.21 17.11 22.45
CA TRP A 338 14.13 17.87 23.06
C TRP A 338 12.88 17.01 23.28
N ILE A 339 12.44 16.27 22.27
CA ILE A 339 11.31 15.33 22.35
C ILE A 339 11.61 14.23 23.37
N GLY A 340 12.83 13.68 23.36
CA GLY A 340 13.28 12.66 24.31
C GLY A 340 13.24 13.12 25.76
N MET A 341 13.60 14.38 26.04
CA MET A 341 13.45 14.98 27.38
C MET A 341 12.00 15.21 27.75
N ARG A 342 11.20 15.80 26.84
CA ARG A 342 9.79 16.13 27.11
C ARG A 342 8.96 14.89 27.44
N PHE A 343 9.23 13.77 26.76
CA PHE A 343 8.52 12.50 26.98
C PHE A 343 9.30 11.49 27.83
N LYS A 344 10.37 11.92 28.53
CA LYS A 344 11.23 11.09 29.40
C LYS A 344 11.77 9.79 28.74
N ASN A 345 11.91 9.77 27.41
CA ASN A 345 12.37 8.58 26.68
C ASN A 345 13.91 8.50 26.67
N ARG A 346 14.50 7.55 27.40
CA ARG A 346 15.96 7.34 27.46
C ARG A 346 16.54 6.96 26.09
N THR A 347 15.91 6.05 25.36
CA THR A 347 16.40 5.56 24.06
C THR A 347 16.49 6.69 23.05
N LEU A 348 15.45 7.53 22.95
CA LEU A 348 15.44 8.66 22.01
C LEU A 348 16.56 9.67 22.29
N ARG A 349 16.89 9.91 23.58
CA ARG A 349 18.03 10.75 23.97
C ARG A 349 19.36 10.14 23.53
N ILE A 350 19.56 8.84 23.71
CA ILE A 350 20.78 8.15 23.26
C ILE A 350 20.92 8.25 21.74
N VAL A 351 19.85 7.96 20.98
CA VAL A 351 19.84 8.09 19.52
C VAL A 351 20.22 9.51 19.09
N SER A 352 19.66 10.53 19.75
CA SER A 352 19.98 11.93 19.43
C SER A 352 21.45 12.27 19.67
N LEU A 353 22.04 11.80 20.79
CA LEU A 353 23.47 11.97 21.07
C LEU A 353 24.33 11.23 20.05
N SER A 354 23.95 10.02 19.65
CA SER A 354 24.69 9.26 18.64
C SER A 354 24.66 9.94 17.28
N LEU A 355 23.51 10.46 16.83
CA LEU A 355 23.43 11.26 15.60
C LEU A 355 24.30 12.51 15.72
N PHE A 356 24.27 13.18 16.87
CA PHE A 356 25.10 14.37 17.09
C PHE A 356 26.59 14.05 17.01
N THR A 357 27.05 13.02 17.71
CA THR A 357 28.45 12.57 17.64
C THR A 357 28.84 12.23 16.21
N LEU A 358 27.95 11.56 15.45
CA LEU A 358 28.19 11.27 14.04
C LEU A 358 28.30 12.53 13.18
N THR A 359 27.50 13.58 13.45
CA THR A 359 27.65 14.88 12.76
C THR A 359 29.00 15.52 13.04
N LEU A 360 29.48 15.47 14.29
CA LEU A 360 30.78 16.01 14.67
C LEU A 360 31.89 15.28 13.93
N ILE A 361 31.89 13.94 13.97
CA ILE A 361 32.89 13.12 13.30
C ILE A 361 32.93 13.45 11.80
N LYS A 362 31.76 13.53 11.14
CA LYS A 362 31.70 13.88 9.73
C LYS A 362 32.29 15.26 9.46
N LEU A 363 31.87 16.25 10.24
CA LEU A 363 32.30 17.64 10.11
C LEU A 363 33.83 17.76 10.21
N PHE A 364 34.44 17.09 11.20
CA PHE A 364 35.87 17.13 11.45
C PHE A 364 36.71 16.37 10.45
N LEU A 365 36.31 15.14 10.11
CA LEU A 365 37.13 14.25 9.28
C LEU A 365 37.01 14.58 7.78
N PHE A 366 35.81 14.95 7.33
CA PHE A 366 35.51 15.07 5.90
C PHE A 366 35.26 16.53 5.48
N ASP A 367 34.47 17.29 6.24
CA ASP A 367 34.00 18.59 5.77
C ASP A 367 35.05 19.71 5.99
N ILE A 368 35.79 19.70 7.11
CA ILE A 368 36.79 20.73 7.42
C ILE A 368 38.04 20.67 6.53
N LYS A 369 38.37 19.52 5.93
CA LYS A 369 39.67 19.29 5.27
C LYS A 369 39.96 20.29 4.15
N ASN A 370 38.94 20.69 3.39
CA ASN A 370 39.08 21.50 2.17
C ASN A 370 38.38 22.88 2.25
N ILE A 371 38.07 23.39 3.46
CA ILE A 371 37.44 24.70 3.65
C ILE A 371 38.51 25.79 3.90
N PRO A 372 38.35 27.02 3.35
CA PRO A 372 39.22 28.15 3.66
C PRO A 372 39.31 28.44 5.17
N ALA A 373 40.41 29.05 5.63
CA ALA A 373 40.63 29.31 7.07
C ALA A 373 39.45 30.03 7.76
N ALA A 374 38.84 31.02 7.10
CA ALA A 374 37.66 31.72 7.60
C ALA A 374 36.45 30.80 7.79
N GLY A 375 36.20 29.87 6.86
CA GLY A 375 35.11 28.91 6.96
C GLY A 375 35.35 27.87 8.06
N LYS A 376 36.62 27.50 8.32
CA LYS A 376 36.98 26.66 9.46
C LYS A 376 36.62 27.36 10.77
N ILE A 377 37.03 28.62 10.95
CA ILE A 377 36.74 29.41 12.16
C ILE A 377 35.22 29.49 12.40
N ALA A 378 34.43 29.81 11.37
CA ALA A 378 32.98 29.89 11.48
C ALA A 378 32.32 28.54 11.84
N ALA A 379 32.81 27.43 11.28
CA ALA A 379 32.35 26.09 11.61
C ALA A 379 32.66 25.73 13.07
N PHE A 380 33.88 25.99 13.55
CA PHE A 380 34.30 25.76 14.94
C PHE A 380 33.49 26.61 15.95
N PHE A 381 33.20 27.86 15.61
CA PHE A 381 32.40 28.75 16.45
C PHE A 381 30.94 28.27 16.56
N SER A 382 30.33 27.93 15.41
CA SER A 382 28.97 27.37 15.36
C SER A 382 28.89 26.05 16.13
N LEU A 383 29.94 25.23 16.02
CA LEU A 383 30.07 24.00 16.80
C LEU A 383 30.14 24.25 18.30
N GLY A 384 30.91 25.25 18.73
CA GLY A 384 31.02 25.63 20.15
C GLY A 384 29.68 26.05 20.73
N ILE A 385 28.91 26.86 20.01
CA ILE A 385 27.54 27.23 20.39
C ILE A 385 26.65 25.99 20.51
N LEU A 386 26.74 25.09 19.53
CA LEU A 386 25.89 23.91 19.50
C LEU A 386 26.25 22.91 20.61
N LEU A 387 27.54 22.77 20.94
CA LEU A 387 28.02 22.01 22.10
C LEU A 387 27.57 22.63 23.43
N LEU A 388 27.56 23.97 23.55
CA LEU A 388 27.02 24.65 24.74
C LEU A 388 25.53 24.36 24.91
N ILE A 389 24.75 24.42 23.84
CA ILE A 389 23.33 24.08 23.86
C ILE A 389 23.13 22.62 24.30
N VAL A 390 23.88 21.69 23.72
CA VAL A 390 23.81 20.26 24.09
C VAL A 390 24.26 20.03 25.54
N SER A 391 25.33 20.69 26.00
CA SER A 391 25.83 20.61 27.37
C SER A 391 24.79 21.14 28.37
N PHE A 392 24.17 22.28 28.08
CA PHE A 392 23.07 22.84 28.87
C PHE A 392 21.87 21.88 28.94
N MET A 393 21.47 21.30 27.81
CA MET A 393 20.42 20.28 27.77
C MET A 393 20.80 19.05 28.59
N TYR A 394 22.04 18.57 28.49
CA TYR A 394 22.54 17.42 29.24
C TYR A 394 22.53 17.70 30.76
N GLN A 395 22.91 18.90 31.20
CA GLN A 395 22.81 19.27 32.62
C GLN A 395 21.36 19.24 33.11
N LYS A 396 20.40 19.72 32.30
CA LYS A 396 18.97 19.54 32.59
C LYS A 396 18.56 18.08 32.62
N VAL A 397 19.04 17.25 31.68
CA VAL A 397 18.82 15.80 31.66
C VAL A 397 19.32 15.14 32.95
N LYS A 398 20.54 15.44 33.38
CA LYS A 398 21.16 14.87 34.57
C LYS A 398 20.34 15.20 35.82
N LYS A 399 19.88 16.46 35.97
CA LYS A 399 18.99 16.87 37.07
C LYS A 399 17.67 16.08 37.08
N ILE A 400 17.07 15.83 35.92
CA ILE A 400 15.80 15.07 35.81
C ILE A 400 16.03 13.57 36.11
N ILE A 401 17.11 12.98 35.62
CA ILE A 401 17.43 11.56 35.86
C ILE A 401 17.67 11.32 37.36
N ILE A 402 18.43 12.18 38.03
CA ILE A 402 18.71 12.07 39.47
C ILE A 402 17.41 12.18 40.27
N ALA A 403 16.50 13.08 39.89
CA ALA A 403 15.20 13.20 40.54
C ALA A 403 14.31 11.95 40.34
N ASP A 404 14.35 11.30 39.18
CA ASP A 404 13.57 10.08 38.92
C ASP A 404 14.12 8.86 39.71
N GLU A 405 15.45 8.76 39.94
CA GLU A 405 16.07 7.71 40.77
C GLU A 405 15.73 7.83 42.27
N GLU A 406 15.52 9.05 42.76
CA GLU A 406 15.09 9.30 44.14
C GLU A 406 13.61 8.94 44.38
N ILE A 407 12.75 9.08 43.36
CA ILE A 407 11.32 8.78 43.45
C ILE A 407 11.05 7.26 43.36
N GLY A 408 11.82 6.52 42.54
CA GLY A 408 11.66 5.06 42.39
C GLY A 408 12.22 4.22 43.55
N LYS A 409 12.86 4.84 44.54
CA LYS A 409 13.37 4.20 45.78
C LYS A 409 12.42 4.36 46.98
N LYS A 410 11.30 5.05 46.82
CA LYS A 410 10.18 5.09 47.77
C LYS A 410 9.03 4.25 47.21
#